data_AF-A0A3D3LXS2-F1
#
_entry.id   AF-A0A3D3LXS2-F1
#
_cell.length_a   1.000
_cell.length_b   1.000
_cell.length_c   1.000
_cell.angle_alpha   90.00
_cell.angle_beta   90.00
_cell.angle_gamma   90.00
#
_symmetry.space_group_name_H-M   'P 1'
#
loop_
_entity.id
_entity.type
_entity.pdbx_description
1 polymer ?
#
loop_
_entity_poly.entity_id
_entity_poly.type
_entity_poly.pdbx_seq_one_letter_code
_entity_poly.pdbx_strand_id
1 'polypeptide(L)' 'MSLDHAEHNEKACQLLFKTNEFNDWVVTTAFYSSLHYVNFKLFPLTKDENKYENLSQYYKTLQLPRP' A
#
# COMPACT_ATOMS: atom_id res chain seq x y z
N MET A 1 -3.78 -7.40 0.77
CA MET A 1 -2.92 -6.43 1.46
C MET A 1 -3.23 -6.53 2.95
N SER A 2 -2.27 -6.79 3.83
CA SER A 2 -2.49 -6.95 5.28
C SER A 2 -1.51 -6.09 6.08
N LEU A 3 -1.85 -5.85 7.35
CA LEU A 3 -0.97 -5.16 8.30
C LEU A 3 0.37 -5.91 8.45
N ASP A 4 0.34 -7.23 8.58
CA ASP A 4 1.54 -8.06 8.70
C ASP A 4 2.53 -7.87 7.55
N HIS A 5 2.04 -7.77 6.31
CA HIS A 5 2.91 -7.49 5.16
C HIS A 5 3.47 -6.06 5.18
N ALA A 6 2.70 -5.10 5.72
CA ALA A 6 3.17 -3.72 5.87
C ALA A 6 4.35 -3.66 6.85
N GLU A 7 4.18 -4.27 8.02
CA GLU A 7 5.18 -4.32 9.10
C GLU A 7 6.40 -5.16 8.70
N HIS A 8 6.19 -6.29 8.00
CA HIS A 8 7.29 -7.11 7.49
C HIS A 8 8.16 -6.34 6.50
N ASN A 9 7.54 -5.63 5.55
CA ASN A 9 8.26 -4.84 4.56
C ASN A 9 8.93 -3.60 5.18
N GLU A 10 8.30 -2.97 6.18
CA GLU A 10 8.92 -1.88 6.95
C GLU A 10 10.18 -2.37 7.66
N LYS A 11 10.10 -3.52 8.35
CA LYS A 11 11.26 -4.12 9.02
C LYS A 11 12.38 -4.44 8.03
N ALA A 12 12.05 -5.00 6.86
CA ALA A 12 13.03 -5.24 5.80
C ALA A 12 13.68 -3.92 5.33
N CYS A 13 12.88 -2.87 5.08
CA CYS A 13 13.38 -1.54 4.72
C CYS A 13 14.36 -1.00 5.76
N GLN A 14 14.00 -1.06 7.04
CA GLN A 14 14.86 -0.60 8.14
C GLN A 14 16.17 -1.39 8.24
N LEU A 15 16.16 -2.70 7.96
CA LEU A 15 17.36 -3.53 7.94
C LEU A 15 18.27 -3.18 6.76
N LEU A 16 17.70 -3.01 5.57
CA LEU A 16 18.44 -2.64 4.35
C LEU A 16 19.03 -1.23 4.46
N PHE A 17 18.30 -0.29 5.05
CA PHE A 17 18.79 1.08 5.25
C PHE A 17 20.03 1.12 6.16
N LYS A 18 20.11 0.23 7.15
CA LYS A 18 21.28 0.13 8.04
C LYS A 18 22.53 -0.37 7.34
N THR A 19 22.40 -1.18 6.27
CA THR A 19 23.57 -1.66 5.52
C THR A 19 24.11 -0.60 4.56
N ASN A 20 23.25 0.32 4.09
CA ASN A 20 23.58 1.36 3.10
C ASN A 20 24.11 0.78 1.77
N GLU A 21 23.83 -0.49 1.48
CA GLU A 21 24.29 -1.21 0.28
C GLU A 21 23.18 -1.36 -0.78
N PHE A 22 21.91 -1.41 -0.36
CA PHE A 22 20.77 -1.78 -1.20
C PHE A 22 19.71 -0.67 -1.25
N ASN A 23 20.13 0.54 -1.65
CA ASN A 23 19.26 1.73 -1.61
C ASN A 23 18.04 1.63 -2.55
N ASP A 24 18.17 0.92 -3.66
CA ASP A 24 17.05 0.55 -4.55
C ASP A 24 16.00 -0.31 -3.83
N TRP A 25 16.46 -1.26 -3.01
CA TRP A 25 15.58 -2.10 -2.20
C TRP A 25 14.99 -1.36 -1.00
N VAL A 26 15.71 -0.39 -0.42
CA VAL A 26 15.13 0.51 0.60
C VAL A 26 13.90 1.22 0.04
N VAL A 27 14.02 1.84 -1.15
CA VAL A 27 12.89 2.52 -1.80
C VAL A 27 11.76 1.53 -2.14
N THR A 28 12.11 0.37 -2.71
CA THR A 28 11.14 -0.66 -3.10
C THR A 28 10.35 -1.18 -1.89
N THR A 29 11.03 -1.53 -0.80
CA THR A 29 10.39 -2.06 0.42
C THR A 29 9.57 -0.99 1.16
N ALA A 30 10.04 0.27 1.19
CA ALA A 30 9.26 1.40 1.70
C ALA A 30 7.96 1.62 0.90
N PHE A 31 8.03 1.55 -0.43
CA PHE A 31 6.85 1.67 -1.29
C PHE A 31 5.83 0.55 -1.03
N TYR A 32 6.26 -0.71 -1.04
CA TYR A 32 5.34 -1.83 -0.80
C TYR A 32 4.78 -1.81 0.62
N SER A 33 5.58 -1.47 1.64
CA SER A 33 5.08 -1.28 3.01
C SER A 33 3.98 -0.21 3.05
N SER A 34 4.21 0.94 2.41
CA SER A 34 3.23 2.03 2.33
C SER A 34 1.93 1.60 1.64
N LEU A 35 2.02 0.85 0.55
CA LEU A 35 0.86 0.34 -0.18
C LEU A 35 0.01 -0.60 0.68
N HIS A 36 0.66 -1.48 1.46
CA HIS A 36 -0.01 -2.35 2.42
C HIS A 36 -0.68 -1.54 3.54
N TYR A 37 0.02 -0.56 4.12
CA TYR A 37 -0.56 0.32 5.15
C TYR A 37 -1.76 1.10 4.66
N VAL A 38 -1.65 1.74 3.49
CA VAL A 38 -2.74 2.52 2.90
C VAL A 38 -3.94 1.62 2.64
N ASN A 39 -3.74 0.44 2.05
CA ASN A 39 -4.84 -0.46 1.80
C ASN A 39 -5.48 -0.96 3.11
N PHE A 40 -4.70 -1.26 4.15
CA PHE A 40 -5.22 -1.74 5.43
C PHE A 40 -5.96 -0.63 6.22
N LYS A 41 -5.42 0.59 6.22
CA LYS A 41 -5.98 1.71 7.01
C LYS A 41 -7.18 2.39 6.35
N LEU A 42 -7.21 2.45 5.02
CA LEU A 42 -8.29 3.14 4.30
C LEU A 42 -9.43 2.22 3.90
N PHE A 43 -9.18 0.91 3.74
CA PHE A 43 -10.19 -0.02 3.26
C PHE A 43 -10.64 -0.98 4.37
N PRO A 44 -11.94 -1.35 4.41
CA PRO A 44 -12.98 -0.96 3.45
C PRO A 44 -13.35 0.53 3.52
N LEU A 45 -13.46 1.16 2.34
CA LEU A 45 -13.79 2.57 2.16
C LEU A 45 -15.23 2.69 1.69
N THR A 46 -16.03 3.50 2.39
CA THR A 46 -17.39 3.85 1.94
C THR A 46 -17.39 5.26 1.37
N LYS A 47 -17.83 5.42 0.12
CA LYS A 47 -17.93 6.72 -0.57
C LYS A 47 -19.12 6.70 -1.53
N ASP A 48 -19.97 7.73 -1.47
CA ASP A 48 -21.13 7.91 -2.36
C ASP A 48 -21.97 6.62 -2.49
N GLU A 49 -22.38 6.06 -1.34
CA GLU A 49 -23.15 4.80 -1.20
C GLU A 49 -22.44 3.52 -1.66
N ASN A 50 -21.25 3.63 -2.26
CA ASN A 50 -20.45 2.50 -2.69
C ASN A 50 -19.47 2.08 -1.60
N LYS A 51 -19.30 0.77 -1.42
CA LYS A 51 -18.28 0.18 -0.55
C LYS A 51 -17.18 -0.43 -1.39
N TYR A 52 -15.94 -0.07 -1.10
CA TYR A 52 -14.75 -0.59 -1.74
C TYR A 52 -13.95 -1.39 -0.71
N GLU A 53 -13.60 -2.63 -1.02
CA GLU A 53 -12.88 -3.52 -0.10
C GLU A 53 -11.36 -3.36 -0.19
N ASN A 54 -10.86 -2.76 -1.28
CA ASN A 54 -9.44 -2.55 -1.50
C ASN A 54 -9.18 -1.46 -2.54
N LEU A 55 -7.92 -1.02 -2.58
CA LEU A 55 -7.42 0.02 -3.46
C LEU A 55 -7.70 -0.29 -4.94
N SER A 56 -7.56 -1.55 -5.37
CA SER A 56 -7.80 -1.95 -6.76
C SER A 56 -9.26 -1.78 -7.17
N GLN A 57 -10.21 -2.07 -6.28
CA GLN A 57 -11.63 -1.83 -6.55
C GLN A 57 -11.93 -0.33 -6.67
N TYR A 58 -11.41 0.48 -5.77
CA TYR A 58 -11.59 1.93 -5.83
C TYR A 58 -10.92 2.55 -7.07
N TYR A 59 -9.71 2.14 -7.42
CA TYR A 59 -8.99 2.70 -8.57
C TYR A 59 -9.69 2.42 -9.91
N LYS A 60 -10.35 1.25 -10.05
CA LYS A 60 -11.14 0.93 -11.24
C LYS A 60 -12.29 1.92 -11.48
N THR A 61 -12.88 2.50 -10.43
CA THR A 61 -13.97 3.48 -10.62
C THR A 61 -13.46 4.84 -11.07
N LEU A 62 -12.20 5.18 -10.77
CA LEU A 62 -11.55 6.41 -11.24
C LEU A 62 -11.18 6.35 -12.73
N GLN A 63 -11.01 5.14 -13.29
CA GLN A 63 -10.68 4.95 -14.70
C GLN A 63 -11.90 4.87 -15.62
N LEU A 64 -13.11 4.73 -15.06
CA LEU A 64 -14.32 4.79 -15.86
C LEU A 64 -14.60 6.25 -16.25
N PRO A 65 -14.96 6.54 -17.52
CA PRO A 65 -15.42 7.87 -17.87
C PRO A 65 -16.63 8.20 -16.99
N ARG A 66 -16.59 9.37 -16.34
CA ARG A 66 -17.77 9.87 -15.62
C ARG A 66 -18.92 10.03 -16.62
N PRO A 67 -20.14 9.56 -16.29
CA PRO A 67 -21.30 9.71 -17.16
C PRO A 67 -21.64 11.17 -17.43
#